data_AF-A0A7W1HLY4-F1
#
_entry.id   AF-A0A7W1HLY4-F1
#
_cell.length_a   1.000
_cell.length_b   1.000
_cell.length_c   1.000
_cell.angle_alpha   90.00
_cell.angle_beta   90.00
_cell.angle_gamma   90.00
#
_symmetry.space_group_name_H-M   'P 1'
#
loop_
_entity.id
_entity.type
_entity.pdbx_description
1 polymer ?
#
loop_
_entity_poly.entity_id
_entity_poly.type
_entity_poly.pdbx_seq_one_letter_code
_entity_poly.pdbx_strand_id
1 'polypeptide(L)' 'MKDQPKVVVITGASAGVGRATVREFAKRGAHIGLIARGRDG' A
#
# COMPACT_ATOMS: atom_id res chain seq x y z
N MET A 1 -8.29 -23.37 -7.00
CA MET A 1 -7.05 -22.59 -6.82
C MET A 1 -7.40 -21.41 -5.93
N LYS A 2 -6.71 -21.19 -4.81
CA LYS A 2 -6.98 -20.00 -3.97
C LYS A 2 -6.53 -18.76 -4.75
N ASP A 3 -7.40 -17.76 -4.88
CA ASP A 3 -7.03 -16.46 -5.41
C ASP A 3 -5.90 -15.90 -4.55
N GLN A 4 -4.72 -15.73 -5.15
CA GLN A 4 -3.57 -15.21 -4.44
C GLN A 4 -3.76 -13.70 -4.24
N PRO A 5 -3.46 -13.16 -3.04
CA PRO A 5 -3.56 -11.73 -2.81
C PRO A 5 -2.66 -10.95 -3.78
N LYS A 6 -3.16 -9.82 -4.29
CA LYS A 6 -2.38 -8.96 -5.19
C LYS A 6 -1.17 -8.40 -4.46
N VAL A 7 -0.02 -8.35 -5.13
CA VAL A 7 1.19 -7.69 -4.62
C VAL A 7 1.33 -6.34 -5.32
N VAL A 8 1.44 -5.26 -4.55
CA VAL A 8 1.53 -3.87 -5.06
C VAL A 8 2.64 -3.10 -4.36
N VAL A 9 3.27 -2.16 -5.05
CA VAL A 9 4.27 -1.24 -4.48
C VAL A 9 3.75 0.19 -4.62
N ILE A 10 3.78 0.95 -3.52
CA ILE A 10 3.28 2.32 -3.46
C ILE A 10 4.41 3.24 -3.01
N THR A 11 4.78 4.20 -3.86
CA THR A 11 5.70 5.30 -3.54
C THR A 11 4.93 6.51 -3.01
N GLY A 12 5.58 7.33 -2.18
CA GLY A 12 4.91 8.43 -1.49
C GLY A 12 3.84 7.94 -0.50
N ALA A 13 4.00 6.74 0.05
CA ALA A 13 3.00 6.03 0.84
C ALA A 13 2.65 6.70 2.19
N SER A 14 3.46 7.66 2.65
CA SER A 14 3.35 8.23 3.98
C SER A 14 2.22 9.25 4.14
N ALA A 15 1.71 9.89 3.08
CA ALA A 15 0.71 10.95 3.22
C ALA A 15 -0.18 11.13 1.97
N GLY A 16 -1.18 11.99 2.09
CA GLY A 16 -2.05 12.40 0.98
C GLY A 16 -2.63 11.20 0.22
N VAL A 17 -2.56 11.28 -1.11
CA VAL A 17 -3.06 10.25 -2.02
C VAL A 17 -2.36 8.91 -1.81
N GLY A 18 -1.04 8.90 -1.59
CA GLY A 18 -0.29 7.66 -1.36
C GLY A 18 -0.82 6.87 -0.16
N ARG A 19 -1.06 7.55 0.98
CA ARG A 19 -1.65 6.94 2.17
C ARG A 19 -3.09 6.44 1.92
N ALA A 20 -3.89 7.20 1.16
CA ALA A 20 -5.24 6.78 0.79
C ALA A 20 -5.22 5.49 -0.07
N THR A 21 -4.30 5.42 -1.03
CA THR A 21 -4.09 4.24 -1.89
C THR A 21 -3.68 3.02 -1.07
N VAL A 22 -2.75 3.17 -0.12
CA VAL A 22 -2.36 2.08 0.81
C VAL A 22 -3.57 1.53 1.55
N ARG A 23 -4.39 2.42 2.12
CA ARG A 23 -5.60 2.02 2.87
C ARG A 23 -6.58 1.27 1.99
N GLU A 24 -6.76 1.68 0.74
CA GLU A 24 -7.69 1.03 -0.18
C GLU A 24 -7.21 -0.35 -0.62
N PHE A 25 -5.92 -0.50 -0.96
CA PHE A 25 -5.37 -1.82 -1.29
C PHE A 25 -5.30 -2.77 -0.09
N ALA A 26 -5.08 -2.24 1.12
CA ALA A 26 -5.07 -3.04 2.34
C ALA A 26 -6.47 -3.61 2.64
N LYS A 27 -7.54 -2.82 2.46
CA LYS A 27 -8.94 -3.29 2.59
C LYS A 27 -9.26 -4.43 1.64
N ARG A 28 -8.62 -4.47 0.47
CA ARG A 28 -8.78 -5.52 -0.55
C ARG A 28 -7.87 -6.73 -0.31
N GLY A 29 -7.13 -6.75 0.80
CA GLY A 29 -6.26 -7.86 1.20
C GLY A 29 -4.94 -7.93 0.46
N ALA A 30 -4.51 -6.88 -0.24
CA ALA A 30 -3.25 -6.90 -0.98
C ALA A 30 -2.02 -6.96 -0.05
N HIS A 31 -0.95 -7.58 -0.54
CA HIS A 31 0.40 -7.42 0.02
C HIS A 31 1.03 -6.15 -0.55
N ILE A 32 1.51 -5.25 0.33
CA ILE A 32 1.88 -3.88 -0.07
C ILE A 32 3.32 -3.59 0.35
N GLY A 33 4.17 -3.23 -0.61
CA GLY A 33 5.45 -2.58 -0.36
C GLY A 33 5.28 -1.07 -0.25
N LEU A 34 5.69 -0.49 0.88
CA LEU A 34 5.57 0.95 1.15
C LEU A 34 6.92 1.64 0.97
N ILE A 35 6.97 2.66 0.11
CA ILE A 35 8.18 3.46 -0.11
C ILE A 35 7.87 4.92 0.18
N ALA A 36 8.55 5.48 1.17
CA ALA A 36 8.49 6.89 1.52
C ALA A 36 9.87 7.37 1.99
N ARG A 37 10.10 8.69 1.93
CA ARG A 37 11.37 9.30 2.37
C ARG A 37 11.46 9.49 3.89
N GLY A 38 10.31 9.66 4.55
CA GLY A 38 10.20 9.87 6.00
C GLY A 38 9.80 8.60 6.73
N ARG A 39 10.10 8.56 8.03
CA ARG A 39 9.70 7.47 8.93
C ARG A 39 8.41 7.75 9.69
N ASP A 40 7.95 9.00 9.67
CA ASP A 40 6.79 9.49 10.43
C ASP A 40 5.45 9.25 9.71
N GLY A 41 5.43 8.30 8.77
CA GLY A 41 4.30 7.98 7.88
C GLY A 41 3.16 7.24 8.55
#